data_AF-A0A348UVI3-F1
#
_entry.id   AF-A0A348UVI3-F1
#
_cell.length_a   1.000
_cell.length_b   1.000
_cell.length_c   1.000
_cell.angle_alpha   90.00
_cell.angle_beta   90.00
_cell.angle_gamma   90.00
#
_symmetry.space_group_name_H-M   'P 1'
#
loop_
_entity.id
_entity.type
_entity.pdbx_description
1 polymer ?
#
loop_
_entity_poly.entity_id
_entity_poly.type
_entity_poly.pdbx_seq_one_letter_code
_entity_poly.pdbx_strand_id
1 'polypeptide(L)' 'LLDPGSNHMVVGHLPYMEKLAAYLTAGRETPKVLKFQNSGIVCLDQDESGWFIRWTLNPNIS' A
#
# COMPACT_ATOMS: atom_id res chain seq x y z
N LEU A 1 8.66 -4.30 12.69
CA LEU A 1 7.49 -4.13 11.80
C LEU A 1 7.28 -2.64 11.61
N LEU A 2 6.88 -2.19 10.43
CA LEU A 2 6.75 -0.77 10.07
C LEU A 2 5.89 -0.03 11.10
N ASP A 3 6.44 1.00 11.74
CA ASP A 3 5.69 1.88 12.63
C ASP A 3 5.03 3.00 11.79
N PRO A 4 3.70 3.20 11.86
CA PRO A 4 2.99 4.26 11.13
C PRO A 4 3.47 5.68 11.50
N GLY A 5 3.93 5.88 12.74
CA GLY A 5 4.37 7.19 13.24
C GLY A 5 5.73 7.67 12.71
N SER A 6 6.49 6.81 12.04
CA SER A 6 7.88 7.07 11.63
C SER A 6 8.06 7.41 10.14
N ASN A 7 6.97 7.70 9.40
CA ASN A 7 6.99 8.19 8.02
C ASN A 7 7.95 7.41 7.09
N HIS A 8 7.84 6.08 7.07
CA HIS A 8 8.69 5.23 6.23
C HIS A 8 8.20 5.18 4.77
N MET A 9 9.13 5.34 3.82
CA MET A 9 8.88 5.07 2.40
C MET A 9 9.50 3.73 2.01
N VAL A 10 8.67 2.80 1.56
CA VAL A 10 9.10 1.49 1.03
C VAL A 10 9.05 1.55 -0.49
N VAL A 11 10.17 1.25 -1.15
CA VAL A 11 10.29 1.23 -2.62
C VAL A 11 10.66 -0.17 -3.07
N GLY A 12 9.94 -0.68 -4.06
CA GLY A 12 10.16 -2.03 -4.60
C GLY A 12 9.41 -2.26 -5.90
N HIS A 13 9.41 -3.50 -6.36
CA HIS A 13 8.84 -3.88 -7.65
C HIS A 13 7.50 -4.60 -7.52
N LEU A 14 6.72 -4.56 -8.60
CA LEU A 14 5.57 -5.44 -8.77
C LEU A 14 6.06 -6.89 -9.03
N PRO A 15 5.37 -7.91 -8.48
CA PRO A 15 4.08 -7.84 -7.79
C PRO A 15 4.16 -7.61 -6.26
N TYR A 16 5.35 -7.49 -5.68
CA TYR A 16 5.54 -7.48 -4.23
C TYR A 16 4.89 -6.29 -3.53
N MET A 17 4.90 -5.10 -4.15
CA MET A 17 4.23 -3.93 -3.57
C MET A 17 2.70 -4.08 -3.54
N GLU A 18 2.11 -4.71 -4.55
CA GLU A 18 0.66 -5.05 -4.54
C GLU A 18 0.34 -6.07 -3.45
N LYS A 19 1.16 -7.11 -3.31
CA LYS A 19 1.00 -8.13 -2.27
C LYS A 19 1.14 -7.55 -0.87
N LEU A 20 2.10 -6.65 -0.65
CA LEU A 20 2.32 -5.99 0.62
C LEU A 20 1.11 -5.13 1.01
N ALA A 21 0.60 -4.31 0.07
CA ALA A 21 -0.59 -3.51 0.32
C ALA A 21 -1.82 -4.39 0.63
N ALA A 22 -2.01 -5.49 -0.11
CA ALA A 22 -3.07 -6.46 0.17
C ALA A 22 -2.91 -7.12 1.54
N TYR A 23 -1.69 -7.54 1.89
CA TYR A 23 -1.42 -8.19 3.17
C TYR A 23 -1.68 -7.25 4.35
N LEU A 24 -1.22 -6.00 4.28
CA LEU A 24 -1.42 -5.02 5.35
C LEU A 24 -2.91 -4.71 5.55
N THR A 25 -3.65 -4.48 4.46
CA THR A 25 -5.06 -4.02 4.53
C THR A 25 -6.09 -5.14 4.65
N ALA A 26 -5.81 -6.32 4.11
CA ALA A 26 -6.76 -7.44 4.06
C ALA A 26 -6.26 -8.70 4.80
N GLY A 27 -5.06 -8.68 5.38
CA GLY A 27 -4.46 -9.82 6.10
C GLY A 27 -4.00 -10.98 5.21
N ARG A 28 -4.05 -10.82 3.88
CA ARG A 28 -3.68 -11.84 2.89
C ARG A 28 -3.15 -11.20 1.62
N GLU A 29 -2.27 -11.89 0.89
CA GLU A 29 -1.65 -11.36 -0.34
C GLU A 29 -2.63 -11.25 -1.53
N THR A 30 -3.84 -11.80 -1.41
CA THR A 30 -4.86 -11.82 -2.47
C THR A 30 -6.26 -11.65 -1.86
N PRO A 31 -7.23 -11.01 -2.54
CA PRO A 31 -7.17 -10.42 -3.88
C PRO A 31 -6.39 -9.11 -3.94
N LYS A 32 -6.11 -8.60 -5.14
CA LYS A 32 -5.53 -7.26 -5.32
C LYS A 32 -6.49 -6.20 -4.78
N VAL A 33 -6.04 -5.43 -3.79
CA VAL A 33 -6.79 -4.30 -3.21
C VAL A 33 -6.59 -3.00 -3.99
N LEU A 34 -5.50 -2.92 -4.75
CA LEU A 34 -5.13 -1.77 -5.58
C LEU A 34 -4.36 -2.27 -6.82
N LYS A 35 -4.57 -1.62 -7.96
CA LYS A 35 -3.72 -1.77 -9.15
C LYS A 35 -2.64 -0.69 -9.14
N PHE A 36 -1.42 -1.07 -8.76
CA PHE A 36 -0.28 -0.16 -8.83
C PHE A 36 0.03 0.20 -10.28
N GLN A 37 0.49 1.44 -10.49
CA GLN A 37 1.11 1.89 -11.72
C GLN A 37 2.62 2.08 -11.49
N ASN A 38 3.42 1.97 -12.54
CA ASN A 38 4.84 2.36 -12.45
C ASN A 38 4.94 3.80 -11.95
N SER A 39 5.83 4.04 -11.00
CA SER A 39 6.00 5.33 -10.32
C SER A 39 4.77 5.80 -9.53
N GLY A 40 3.81 4.92 -9.23
CA GLY A 40 2.68 5.20 -8.33
C GLY A 40 3.10 5.13 -6.86
N ILE A 41 2.53 6.01 -6.05
CA ILE A 41 2.74 6.09 -4.60
C ILE A 41 1.43 5.78 -3.89
N VAL A 42 1.51 4.97 -2.84
CA VAL A 42 0.38 4.60 -1.99
C VAL A 42 0.74 4.93 -0.56
N CYS A 43 -0.08 5.76 0.08
CA CYS A 43 0.03 6.02 1.50
C CYS A 43 -0.89 5.08 2.25
N LEU A 44 -0.29 4.25 3.10
CA LEU A 44 -0.99 3.43 4.06
C LEU A 44 -0.90 4.10 5.43
N ASP A 45 -1.99 4.02 6.17
CA ASP A 45 -2.08 4.50 7.54
C ASP A 45 -2.75 3.40 8.38
N GLN A 46 -2.71 3.51 9.71
CA GLN A 46 -3.26 2.51 10.61
C GLN A 46 -4.05 3.17 11.73
N ASP A 47 -5.22 2.63 12.03
CA ASP A 47 -6.01 2.96 13.21
C ASP A 47 -6.30 1.71 14.07
N GLU A 48 -7.23 1.83 15.02
CA GLU A 48 -7.66 0.74 15.90
C GLU A 48 -8.22 -0.49 15.14
N SER A 49 -8.72 -0.29 13.92
CA SER A 49 -9.30 -1.35 13.07
C SER A 49 -8.26 -2.02 12.17
N GLY A 50 -7.07 -1.45 12.02
CA GLY A 50 -5.98 -1.98 11.20
C GLY A 50 -5.51 -1.02 10.12
N TRP A 51 -4.77 -1.54 9.15
CA TRP A 51 -4.21 -0.72 8.07
C TRP A 51 -5.26 -0.39 7.01
N PHE A 52 -5.22 0.82 6.48
CA PHE A 52 -6.07 1.27 5.39
C PHE A 52 -5.28 2.13 4.38
N ILE A 53 -5.84 2.27 3.17
CA ILE A 53 -5.29 3.14 2.14
C ILE A 53 -5.78 4.56 2.40
N ARG A 54 -4.87 5.47 2.75
CA ARG A 54 -5.20 6.87 3.01
C ARG A 54 -5.35 7.68 1.73
N TRP A 55 -4.42 7.48 0.80
CA TRP A 55 -4.46 8.09 -0.53
C TRP A 55 -3.52 7.37 -1.50
N THR A 56 -3.75 7.58 -2.80
CA THR A 56 -2.88 7.11 -3.88
C THR A 56 -2.53 8.26 -4.80
N LEU A 57 -1.27 8.35 -5.21
CA LEU A 57 -0.80 9.29 -6.22
C LEU A 57 -0.25 8.48 -7.40
N ASN A 58 -0.98 8.49 -8.51
CA ASN A 58 -0.57 7.79 -9.72
C ASN A 58 -0.21 8.82 -10.80
N PRO A 59 0.85 8.57 -11.60
CA PRO A 59 1.24 9.47 -12.68
C PRO A 59 0.19 9.53 -13.79
N ASN A 60 -0.61 8.48 -13.97
CA ASN A 60 -1.77 8.48 -14.84
C ASN A 60 -3.03 8.25 -14.01
N ILE A 61 -3.95 9.21 -14.09
CA ILE A 61 -5.32 9.02 -13.62
C ILE A 61 -6.02 8.23 -14.74
N SER A 62 -6.36 6.98 -14.45
CA SER A 62 -7.10 6.10 -15.36
C SER A 62 -8.56 6.01 -14.95
#